data_AF-A0A7X1NM70-F1
#
_entry.id   AF-A0A7X1NM70-F1
#
_cell.length_a   1.000
_cell.length_b   1.000
_cell.length_c   1.000
_cell.angle_alpha   90.00
_cell.angle_beta   90.00
_cell.angle_gamma   90.00
#
_symmetry.space_group_name_H-M   'P 1'
#
loop_
_entity.id
_entity.type
_entity.pdbx_description
1 polymer ?
#
loop_
_entity_poly.entity_id
_entity_poly.type
_entity_poly.pdbx_seq_one_letter_code
_entity_poly.pdbx_strand_id
1 'polypeptide(L)'
;MMRLAALSSSGYRPSVAVQCPPFGPLNVTRAVLPVMRAQRSGHVITFSSTAGLAGQEFVAVYCPSKFAIEGWMESLRFDLEPYGINPTIVEPGFFRTELLVEGASTNWPELSIEDDDERTRSTIEAWKSMNGKQGGDPAKLAAALITIAAEEQPPLRWLAGADAVRTAEDKARLFLEQADAYREQCSSLAHTTTSDESRRLIIVRAGANVWCPGSSRPSQRPSRHTPDPSLLTRTPSNSFMGRHRDPDSSIDRECAGHEGLRA
;
A
#
# COMPACT_ATOMS: atom_id res chain seq x y z
N MET A 1 -15.07 -0.34 -6.14
CA MET A 1 -13.87 0.44 -5.74
C MET A 1 -14.33 1.80 -5.25
N MET A 2 -13.80 2.37 -4.15
CA MET A 2 -14.42 3.49 -3.43
C MET A 2 -13.39 4.52 -2.89
N ARG A 3 -13.77 5.82 -2.88
CA ARG A 3 -13.05 7.00 -2.34
C ARG A 3 -13.75 7.54 -1.07
N LEU A 4 -13.04 8.36 -0.30
CA LEU A 4 -13.47 9.01 0.96
C LEU A 4 -14.81 9.76 0.87
N ALA A 5 -15.13 10.43 -0.24
CA ALA A 5 -16.38 11.20 -0.37
C ALA A 5 -17.64 10.31 -0.36
N ALA A 6 -17.55 9.09 -0.90
CA ALA A 6 -18.65 8.13 -0.87
C ALA A 6 -18.87 7.52 0.53
N LEU A 7 -17.91 7.64 1.46
CA LEU A 7 -18.05 7.17 2.85
C LEU A 7 -18.92 8.12 3.69
N SER A 8 -19.23 9.31 3.16
CA SER A 8 -19.96 10.39 3.84
C SER A 8 -21.46 10.38 3.54
N SER A 9 -21.93 9.71 2.47
CA SER A 9 -23.35 9.78 2.07
C SER A 9 -24.20 8.74 2.81
N SER A 10 -25.30 9.20 3.42
CA SER A 10 -26.26 8.41 4.20
C SER A 10 -27.03 7.34 3.40
N GLY A 11 -26.81 7.25 2.09
CA GLY A 11 -27.44 6.30 1.17
C GLY A 11 -26.51 5.22 0.61
N TYR A 12 -25.26 5.11 1.09
CA TYR A 12 -24.31 4.16 0.53
C TYR A 12 -24.71 2.70 0.79
N ARG A 13 -25.00 1.98 -0.30
CA ARG A 13 -24.94 0.52 -0.37
C ARG A 13 -23.69 0.15 -1.17
N PRO A 14 -22.73 -0.59 -0.58
CA PRO A 14 -21.54 -1.00 -1.30
C PRO A 14 -21.90 -1.80 -2.55
N SER A 15 -21.56 -1.28 -3.73
CA SER A 15 -21.88 -1.88 -5.03
C SER A 15 -20.90 -2.98 -5.45
N VAL A 16 -19.86 -3.23 -4.68
CA VAL A 16 -19.26 -4.57 -4.57
C VAL A 16 -19.72 -5.09 -3.22
N ALA A 17 -19.95 -6.39 -3.07
CA ALA A 17 -20.14 -7.05 -1.78
C ALA A 17 -18.90 -6.88 -0.87
N VAL A 18 -18.56 -5.65 -0.48
CA VAL A 18 -17.54 -5.29 0.52
C VAL A 18 -18.21 -5.22 1.89
N GLN A 19 -19.12 -6.16 2.14
CA GLN A 19 -19.44 -6.68 3.45
C GLN A 19 -18.75 -8.03 3.57
N CYS A 20 -17.44 -8.04 3.80
CA CYS A 20 -16.84 -9.12 4.54
C CYS A 20 -15.47 -8.69 5.08
N PRO A 21 -15.32 -8.60 6.42
CA PRO A 21 -14.08 -8.99 7.07
C PRO A 21 -13.63 -10.38 6.55
N PRO A 22 -12.40 -10.84 6.80
CA PRO A 22 -11.85 -12.11 6.27
C PRO A 22 -12.55 -13.41 6.76
N PHE A 23 -13.84 -13.34 7.13
CA PHE A 23 -14.64 -14.44 7.65
C PHE A 23 -14.81 -15.61 6.68
N GLY A 24 -14.83 -15.38 5.37
CA GLY A 24 -14.92 -16.47 4.39
C GLY A 24 -13.75 -17.45 4.52
N PRO A 25 -12.52 -17.01 4.21
CA PRO A 25 -11.31 -17.79 4.44
C PRO A 25 -11.19 -18.30 5.89
N LEU A 26 -11.48 -17.46 6.88
CA LEU A 26 -11.41 -17.86 8.29
C LEU A 26 -12.37 -19.01 8.63
N ASN A 27 -13.60 -18.98 8.14
CA ASN A 27 -14.59 -20.03 8.40
C ASN A 27 -14.21 -21.34 7.73
N VAL A 28 -13.72 -21.29 6.48
CA VAL A 28 -13.23 -22.48 5.76
C VAL A 28 -12.05 -23.09 6.50
N THR A 29 -11.05 -22.27 6.85
CA THR A 29 -9.89 -22.70 7.61
C THR A 29 -10.31 -23.30 8.96
N ARG A 30 -11.19 -22.63 9.72
CA ARG A 30 -11.73 -23.15 10.99
C ARG A 30 -12.42 -24.50 10.84
N ALA A 31 -13.11 -24.74 9.74
CA ALA A 31 -13.80 -26.01 9.47
C ALA A 31 -12.82 -27.15 9.14
N VAL A 32 -11.74 -26.88 8.40
CA VAL A 32 -10.79 -27.92 7.96
C VAL A 32 -9.67 -28.18 8.97
N LEU A 33 -9.36 -27.22 9.85
CA LEU A 33 -8.25 -27.31 10.79
C LEU A 33 -8.29 -28.53 11.72
N PRO A 34 -9.44 -28.97 12.28
CA PRO A 34 -9.48 -30.18 13.10
C PRO A 34 -8.94 -31.43 12.38
N VAL A 35 -9.22 -31.56 11.08
CA VAL A 35 -8.75 -32.68 10.25
C VAL A 35 -7.24 -32.58 10.02
N MET A 36 -6.76 -31.42 9.58
CA MET A 36 -5.33 -31.20 9.33
C MET A 36 -4.49 -31.37 10.61
N ARG A 37 -5.01 -30.90 11.76
CA ARG A 37 -4.35 -31.06 13.07
C ARG A 37 -4.25 -32.52 13.49
N ALA A 38 -5.30 -33.32 13.23
CA ALA A 38 -5.27 -34.75 13.50
C ALA A 38 -4.26 -35.49 12.59
N GLN A 39 -4.14 -35.07 11.33
CA GLN A 39 -3.18 -35.61 10.36
C GLN A 39 -1.73 -35.17 10.63
N ARG A 40 -1.53 -34.08 11.36
CA ARG A 40 -0.25 -33.38 11.52
C ARG A 40 0.40 -32.99 10.19
N SER A 41 -0.44 -32.65 9.22
CA SER A 41 -0.04 -32.21 7.89
C SER A 41 -1.16 -31.42 7.25
N GLY A 42 -0.82 -30.44 6.43
CA GLY A 42 -1.79 -29.72 5.62
C GLY A 42 -1.19 -28.47 5.01
N HIS A 43 -1.89 -27.89 4.04
CA HIS A 43 -1.50 -26.65 3.39
C HIS A 43 -2.73 -25.74 3.26
N VAL A 44 -2.72 -24.62 3.96
CA VAL A 44 -3.77 -23.59 3.90
C VAL A 44 -3.30 -22.48 2.97
N ILE A 45 -3.88 -22.42 1.77
CA ILE A 45 -3.54 -21.39 0.79
C ILE A 45 -4.69 -20.39 0.69
N THR A 46 -4.40 -19.11 0.95
CA THR A 46 -5.39 -18.04 0.89
C THR A 46 -4.97 -16.95 -0.09
N PHE A 47 -5.90 -16.52 -0.94
CA PHE A 47 -5.69 -15.43 -1.89
C PHE A 47 -5.86 -14.05 -1.23
N SER A 48 -4.75 -13.32 -1.16
CA SER A 48 -4.71 -11.90 -0.86
C SER A 48 -4.68 -11.08 -2.16
N SER A 49 -3.78 -10.11 -2.27
CA SER A 49 -3.54 -9.21 -3.41
C SER A 49 -2.34 -8.31 -3.11
N THR A 50 -1.74 -7.70 -4.13
CA THR A 50 -0.86 -6.53 -3.92
C THR A 50 -1.51 -5.41 -3.10
N ALA A 51 -2.84 -5.31 -3.11
CA ALA A 51 -3.62 -4.41 -2.27
C ALA A 51 -3.58 -4.76 -0.76
N GLY A 52 -3.09 -5.94 -0.39
CA GLY A 52 -2.76 -6.32 1.00
C GLY A 52 -1.37 -5.86 1.44
N LEU A 53 -0.51 -5.48 0.49
CA LEU A 53 0.84 -4.98 0.74
C LEU A 53 0.88 -3.45 0.77
N ALA A 54 0.23 -2.83 -0.22
CA ALA A 54 0.24 -1.37 -0.40
C ALA A 54 -1.16 -0.84 -0.69
N GLY A 55 -1.51 0.28 -0.05
CA GLY A 55 -2.71 1.03 -0.36
C GLY A 55 -2.58 1.74 -1.72
N GLN A 56 -3.66 1.75 -2.49
CA GLN A 56 -3.74 2.45 -3.77
C GLN A 56 -4.99 3.33 -3.82
N GLU A 57 -5.04 4.25 -4.79
CA GLU A 57 -6.23 5.06 -5.02
C GLU A 57 -7.43 4.17 -5.43
N PHE A 58 -8.65 4.60 -5.10
CA PHE A 58 -9.92 3.90 -5.41
C PHE A 58 -10.12 2.52 -4.77
N VAL A 59 -9.17 2.00 -3.99
CA VAL A 59 -9.30 0.70 -3.31
C VAL A 59 -9.40 0.83 -1.79
N ALA A 60 -9.84 1.98 -1.27
CA ALA A 60 -9.85 2.27 0.17
C ALA A 60 -10.67 1.29 1.03
N VAL A 61 -11.67 0.61 0.46
CA VAL A 61 -12.45 -0.43 1.16
C VAL A 61 -11.98 -1.85 0.80
N TYR A 62 -11.35 -2.02 -0.36
CA TYR A 62 -10.78 -3.30 -0.79
C TYR A 62 -9.46 -3.60 -0.06
N CYS A 63 -8.55 -2.63 0.02
CA CYS A 63 -7.26 -2.77 0.71
C CYS A 63 -7.41 -3.27 2.15
N PRO A 64 -8.22 -2.66 3.04
CA PRO A 64 -8.36 -3.14 4.42
C PRO A 64 -8.75 -4.62 4.52
N SER A 65 -9.61 -5.11 3.61
CA SER A 65 -10.00 -6.52 3.61
C SER A 65 -8.82 -7.46 3.30
N LYS A 66 -7.91 -7.03 2.41
CA LYS A 66 -6.72 -7.79 2.02
C LYS A 66 -5.61 -7.67 3.06
N PHE A 67 -5.38 -6.50 3.62
CA PHE A 67 -4.50 -6.31 4.79
C PHE A 67 -4.95 -7.16 6.00
N ALA A 68 -6.26 -7.33 6.20
CA ALA A 68 -6.78 -8.20 7.26
C ALA A 68 -6.47 -9.69 7.01
N ILE A 69 -6.49 -10.14 5.74
CA ILE A 69 -6.05 -11.49 5.36
C ILE A 69 -4.56 -11.66 5.64
N GLU A 70 -3.73 -10.69 5.27
CA GLU A 70 -2.27 -10.71 5.52
C GLU A 70 -1.98 -10.90 7.01
N GLY A 71 -2.49 -10.00 7.86
CA GLY A 71 -2.22 -10.04 9.30
C GLY A 71 -2.77 -11.31 9.97
N TRP A 72 -3.93 -11.79 9.52
CA TRP A 72 -4.51 -13.04 10.01
C TRP A 72 -3.65 -14.25 9.65
N MET A 73 -3.25 -14.40 8.38
CA MET A 73 -2.45 -15.53 7.92
C MET A 73 -1.03 -15.50 8.51
N GLU A 74 -0.41 -14.32 8.62
CA GLU A 74 0.88 -14.17 9.30
C GLU A 74 0.81 -14.62 10.76
N SER A 75 -0.26 -14.25 11.46
CA SER A 75 -0.43 -14.64 12.87
C SER A 75 -0.75 -16.13 13.00
N LEU A 76 -1.60 -16.64 12.10
CA LEU A 76 -2.04 -18.03 12.08
C LEU A 76 -0.86 -19.01 11.93
N ARG A 77 0.22 -18.63 11.23
CA ARG A 77 1.38 -19.51 11.02
C ARG A 77 1.94 -20.09 12.32
N PHE A 78 1.98 -19.30 13.39
CA PHE A 78 2.53 -19.74 14.67
C PHE A 78 1.64 -20.79 15.34
N ASP A 79 0.32 -20.71 15.16
CA ASP A 79 -0.61 -21.70 15.67
C ASP A 79 -0.58 -23.01 14.86
N LEU A 80 -0.17 -22.94 13.59
CA LEU A 80 -0.12 -24.06 12.66
C LEU A 80 1.20 -24.84 12.71
N GLU A 81 2.31 -24.15 12.97
CA GLU A 81 3.67 -24.72 13.00
C GLU A 81 3.78 -26.00 13.86
N PRO A 82 3.24 -26.07 15.10
CA PRO A 82 3.33 -27.29 15.92
C PRO A 82 2.66 -28.52 15.28
N TYR A 83 1.74 -28.32 14.34
CA TYR A 83 0.99 -29.37 13.68
C TYR A 83 1.53 -29.70 12.27
N GLY A 84 2.64 -29.10 11.84
CA GLY A 84 3.17 -29.35 10.49
C GLY A 84 2.23 -28.89 9.38
N ILE A 85 1.43 -27.86 9.64
CA ILE A 85 0.51 -27.28 8.64
C ILE A 85 1.14 -25.99 8.12
N ASN A 86 1.27 -25.88 6.80
CA ASN A 86 1.86 -24.72 6.16
C ASN A 86 0.77 -23.71 5.74
N PRO A 87 0.88 -22.44 6.09
CA PRO A 87 0.09 -21.38 5.46
C PRO A 87 0.86 -20.72 4.30
N THR A 88 0.18 -20.47 3.19
CA THR A 88 0.68 -19.63 2.10
C THR A 88 -0.34 -18.57 1.73
N ILE A 89 0.15 -17.34 1.60
CA ILE A 89 -0.59 -16.17 1.16
C ILE A 89 -0.22 -15.92 -0.30
N VAL A 90 -1.21 -15.99 -1.19
CA VAL A 90 -1.01 -15.69 -2.61
C VAL A 90 -1.28 -14.22 -2.84
N GLU A 91 -0.29 -13.49 -3.33
CA GLU A 91 -0.34 -12.05 -3.56
C GLU A 91 -0.24 -11.76 -5.07
N PRO A 92 -1.35 -11.93 -5.81
CA PRO A 92 -1.35 -11.69 -7.24
C PRO A 92 -1.31 -10.18 -7.56
N GLY A 93 -0.58 -9.88 -8.63
CA GLY A 93 -0.69 -8.63 -9.37
C GLY A 93 -1.89 -8.63 -10.32
N PHE A 94 -1.80 -7.89 -11.41
CA PHE A 94 -2.84 -7.81 -12.43
C PHE A 94 -2.76 -9.01 -13.39
N PHE A 95 -3.77 -9.88 -13.33
CA PHE A 95 -3.99 -10.98 -14.27
C PHE A 95 -5.19 -10.71 -15.17
N ARG A 96 -5.21 -11.32 -16.37
CA ARG A 96 -6.33 -11.25 -17.33
C ARG A 96 -7.52 -12.10 -16.87
N THR A 97 -8.15 -11.70 -15.77
CA THR A 97 -9.38 -12.27 -15.23
C THR A 97 -10.54 -11.28 -15.38
N GLU A 98 -11.74 -11.69 -14.96
CA GLU A 98 -12.91 -10.82 -14.93
C GLU A 98 -12.84 -9.71 -13.86
N LEU A 99 -11.73 -9.60 -13.11
CA LEU A 99 -11.55 -8.63 -12.03
C LEU A 99 -11.79 -7.19 -12.50
N LEU A 100 -11.26 -6.82 -13.68
CA LEU A 100 -11.39 -5.47 -14.24
C LEU A 100 -12.57 -5.34 -15.22
N VAL A 101 -13.41 -6.36 -15.34
CA VAL A 101 -14.61 -6.29 -16.19
C VAL A 101 -15.68 -5.49 -15.43
N GLU A 102 -16.07 -4.37 -16.05
CA GLU A 102 -17.12 -3.48 -15.56
C GLU A 102 -18.45 -4.23 -15.45
N GLY A 103 -19.13 -4.10 -14.30
CA GLY A 103 -20.39 -4.78 -14.03
C GLY A 103 -20.27 -6.26 -13.60
N ALA A 104 -19.08 -6.87 -13.69
CA ALA A 104 -18.83 -8.22 -13.20
C ALA A 104 -18.21 -8.19 -11.79
N SER A 105 -16.93 -7.81 -11.69
CA SER A 105 -16.21 -7.72 -10.42
C SER A 105 -15.87 -6.28 -10.02
N THR A 106 -15.94 -5.34 -10.96
CA THR A 106 -15.71 -3.91 -10.70
C THR A 106 -16.97 -3.11 -10.98
N ASN A 107 -17.52 -2.54 -9.90
CA ASN A 107 -18.57 -1.53 -9.98
C ASN A 107 -17.99 -0.17 -9.62
N TRP A 108 -18.27 0.79 -10.49
CA TRP A 108 -17.88 2.19 -10.31
C TRP A 108 -18.90 2.89 -9.41
N PRO A 109 -18.46 3.74 -8.47
CA PRO A 109 -19.40 4.54 -7.70
C PRO A 109 -20.15 5.49 -8.63
N GLU A 110 -21.44 5.69 -8.36
CA GLU A 110 -22.21 6.74 -9.02
C GLU A 110 -21.61 8.09 -8.61
N LEU A 111 -21.14 8.87 -9.59
CA LEU A 111 -20.53 10.18 -9.35
C LEU A 111 -21.64 11.14 -8.92
N SER A 112 -21.70 11.49 -7.63
CA SER A 112 -22.59 12.56 -7.17
C SER A 112 -21.90 13.94 -7.33
N ILE A 113 -22.71 14.91 -7.77
CA ILE A 113 -22.40 16.07 -8.63
C ILE A 113 -21.41 17.13 -8.10
N GLU A 114 -20.76 16.96 -6.94
CA GLU A 114 -19.79 17.96 -6.42
C GLU A 114 -18.32 17.50 -6.49
N ASP A 115 -18.06 16.25 -6.90
CA ASP A 115 -16.76 15.57 -6.77
C ASP A 115 -16.16 15.18 -8.14
N ASP A 116 -16.41 16.01 -9.16
CA ASP A 116 -15.93 15.87 -10.54
C ASP A 116 -14.43 16.26 -10.69
N ASP A 117 -13.64 15.85 -9.69
CA ASP A 117 -12.19 15.99 -9.60
C ASP A 117 -11.56 15.29 -10.82
N GLU A 118 -10.79 16.02 -11.63
CA GLU A 118 -10.08 15.51 -12.81
C GLU A 118 -9.29 14.23 -12.50
N ARG A 119 -8.77 14.13 -11.27
CA ARG A 119 -8.09 12.94 -10.76
C ARG A 119 -8.99 11.71 -10.67
N THR A 120 -10.27 11.89 -10.33
CA THR A 120 -11.23 10.77 -10.30
C THR A 120 -11.47 10.22 -11.69
N ARG A 121 -11.70 11.11 -12.66
CA ARG A 121 -11.89 10.73 -14.07
C ARG A 121 -10.65 10.03 -14.62
N SER A 122 -9.46 10.61 -14.42
CA SER A 122 -8.22 10.03 -14.93
C SER A 122 -7.89 8.68 -14.30
N THR A 123 -8.14 8.46 -13.01
CA THR A 123 -7.92 7.16 -12.39
C THR A 123 -8.93 6.12 -12.87
N ILE A 124 -10.22 6.46 -13.00
CA ILE A 124 -11.21 5.52 -13.58
C ILE A 124 -10.82 5.13 -15.01
N GLU A 125 -10.45 6.11 -15.85
CA GLU A 125 -9.99 5.87 -17.21
C GLU A 125 -8.73 4.98 -17.24
N ALA A 126 -7.76 5.24 -16.36
CA ALA A 126 -6.57 4.41 -16.23
C ALA A 126 -6.95 2.96 -15.90
N TRP A 127 -7.82 2.73 -14.92
CA TRP A 127 -8.26 1.39 -14.55
C TRP A 127 -9.06 0.69 -15.66
N LYS A 128 -9.97 1.40 -16.35
CA LYS A 128 -10.67 0.86 -17.52
C LYS A 128 -9.69 0.48 -18.63
N SER A 129 -8.66 1.29 -18.86
CA SER A 129 -7.65 1.05 -19.90
C SER A 129 -6.79 -0.20 -19.65
N MET A 130 -6.70 -0.66 -18.40
CA MET A 130 -5.95 -1.86 -18.00
C MET A 130 -6.69 -3.17 -18.33
N ASN A 131 -8.02 -3.13 -18.48
CA ASN A 131 -8.79 -4.35 -18.76
C ASN A 131 -8.36 -4.97 -20.10
N GLY A 132 -8.10 -6.29 -20.10
CA GLY A 132 -7.57 -7.04 -21.23
C GLY A 132 -6.08 -6.83 -21.53
N LYS A 133 -5.44 -5.84 -20.90
CA LYS A 133 -4.01 -5.50 -21.09
C LYS A 133 -3.14 -5.92 -19.91
N GLN A 134 -3.71 -6.59 -18.91
CA GLN A 134 -2.96 -7.10 -17.77
C GLN A 134 -1.83 -8.03 -18.24
N GLY A 135 -0.67 -7.93 -17.60
CA GLY A 135 0.51 -8.74 -17.94
C GLY A 135 0.40 -10.19 -17.48
N GLY A 136 -0.36 -10.46 -16.41
CA GLY A 136 -0.51 -11.78 -15.83
C GLY A 136 -1.43 -12.70 -16.63
N ASP A 137 -1.01 -13.95 -16.78
CA ASP A 137 -1.75 -15.05 -17.40
C ASP A 137 -2.34 -15.98 -16.33
N PRO A 138 -3.68 -16.09 -16.19
CA PRO A 138 -4.31 -16.92 -15.18
C PRO A 138 -3.96 -18.41 -15.28
N ALA A 139 -3.71 -18.93 -16.49
CA ALA A 139 -3.33 -20.33 -16.67
C ALA A 139 -1.92 -20.58 -16.10
N LYS A 140 -1.00 -19.64 -16.31
CA LYS A 140 0.34 -19.70 -15.70
C LYS A 140 0.29 -19.53 -14.18
N LEU A 141 -0.59 -18.67 -13.67
CA LEU A 141 -0.82 -18.53 -12.23
C LEU A 141 -1.28 -19.86 -11.62
N ALA A 142 -2.27 -20.52 -12.23
CA ALA A 142 -2.78 -21.80 -11.75
C ALA A 142 -1.70 -22.89 -11.78
N ALA A 143 -0.94 -22.98 -12.88
CA ALA A 143 0.16 -23.94 -12.99
C ALA A 143 1.24 -23.71 -11.92
N ALA A 144 1.65 -22.47 -11.71
CA ALA A 144 2.64 -22.14 -10.68
C ALA A 144 2.10 -22.35 -9.25
N LEU A 145 0.80 -22.10 -9.02
CA LEU A 145 0.17 -22.36 -7.74
C LEU A 145 0.19 -23.85 -7.38
N ILE A 146 -0.03 -24.73 -8.36
CA ILE A 146 0.06 -26.18 -8.14
C ILE A 146 1.48 -26.56 -7.73
N THR A 147 2.50 -25.96 -8.34
CA THR A 147 3.90 -26.16 -7.94
C THR A 147 4.11 -25.74 -6.48
N ILE A 148 3.72 -24.51 -6.10
CA ILE A 148 3.84 -24.01 -4.72
C ILE A 148 3.07 -24.90 -3.74
N ALA A 149 1.88 -25.35 -4.10
CA ALA A 149 1.06 -26.21 -3.25
C ALA A 149 1.72 -27.56 -2.94
N ALA A 150 2.58 -28.04 -3.85
CA ALA A 150 3.28 -29.32 -3.75
C ALA A 150 4.67 -29.21 -3.10
N GLU A 151 5.16 -28.01 -2.78
CA GLU A 151 6.44 -27.84 -2.10
C GLU A 151 6.38 -28.37 -0.66
N GLU A 152 7.46 -28.99 -0.20
CA GLU A 152 7.58 -29.49 1.18
C GLU A 152 7.66 -28.33 2.19
N GLN A 153 8.36 -27.27 1.82
CA GLN A 153 8.50 -26.03 2.61
C GLN A 153 8.06 -24.83 1.76
N PRO A 154 6.74 -24.68 1.56
CA PRO A 154 6.21 -23.59 0.75
C PRO A 154 6.41 -22.24 1.46
N PRO A 155 6.52 -21.13 0.72
CA PRO A 155 6.70 -19.82 1.30
C PRO A 155 5.43 -19.33 2.00
N LEU A 156 5.58 -18.57 3.09
CA LEU A 156 4.45 -17.89 3.73
C LEU A 156 3.80 -16.88 2.76
N ARG A 157 4.60 -16.18 1.95
CA ARG A 157 4.13 -15.24 0.94
C ARG A 157 4.63 -15.61 -0.42
N TRP A 158 3.72 -15.65 -1.38
CA TRP A 158 4.04 -15.86 -2.78
C TRP A 158 3.55 -14.68 -3.63
N LEU A 159 4.50 -13.84 -4.04
CA LEU A 159 4.31 -12.69 -4.91
C LEU A 159 4.10 -13.19 -6.35
N ALA A 160 2.84 -13.28 -6.76
CA ALA A 160 2.49 -13.86 -8.05
C ALA A 160 2.40 -12.77 -9.12
N GLY A 161 3.53 -12.52 -9.80
CA GLY A 161 3.63 -11.58 -10.92
C GLY A 161 4.77 -10.56 -10.75
N ALA A 162 5.36 -10.11 -11.86
CA ALA A 162 6.47 -9.15 -11.82
C ALA A 162 6.07 -7.78 -11.23
N ASP A 163 4.82 -7.38 -11.44
CA ASP A 163 4.22 -6.21 -10.82
C ASP A 163 3.97 -6.38 -9.32
N ALA A 164 3.61 -7.59 -8.88
CA ALA A 164 3.51 -7.91 -7.45
C ALA A 164 4.87 -7.84 -6.76
N VAL A 165 5.91 -8.41 -7.36
CA VAL A 165 7.29 -8.33 -6.86
C VAL A 165 7.73 -6.87 -6.72
N ARG A 166 7.59 -6.06 -7.77
CA ARG A 166 7.92 -4.63 -7.74
C ARG A 166 7.14 -3.88 -6.66
N THR A 167 5.84 -4.16 -6.50
CA THR A 167 5.01 -3.52 -5.47
C THR A 167 5.53 -3.81 -4.07
N ALA A 168 5.94 -5.06 -3.81
CA ALA A 168 6.53 -5.44 -2.53
C ALA A 168 7.87 -4.75 -2.28
N GLU A 169 8.74 -4.71 -3.28
CA GLU A 169 10.06 -4.05 -3.20
C GLU A 169 9.94 -2.55 -2.92
N ASP A 170 9.07 -1.86 -3.67
CA ASP A 170 8.86 -0.41 -3.49
C ASP A 170 8.24 -0.10 -2.13
N LYS A 171 7.29 -0.93 -1.68
CA LYS A 171 6.68 -0.78 -0.36
C LYS A 171 7.68 -1.01 0.77
N ALA A 172 8.52 -2.04 0.65
CA ALA A 172 9.58 -2.33 1.62
C ALA A 172 10.58 -1.16 1.71
N ARG A 173 11.02 -0.64 0.55
CA ARG A 173 11.92 0.51 0.48
C ARG A 173 11.32 1.74 1.16
N LEU A 174 10.08 2.07 0.83
CA LEU A 174 9.37 3.19 1.44
C LEU A 174 9.26 3.05 2.96
N PHE A 175 8.96 1.86 3.47
CA PHE A 175 8.90 1.61 4.91
C PHE A 175 10.26 1.80 5.59
N LEU A 176 11.34 1.31 4.97
CA LEU A 176 12.69 1.49 5.50
C LEU A 176 13.08 2.97 5.51
N GLU A 177 12.83 3.71 4.43
CA GLU A 177 13.07 5.15 4.35
C GLU A 177 12.34 5.91 5.46
N GLN A 178 11.07 5.58 5.71
CA GLN A 178 10.29 6.19 6.80
C GLN A 178 10.83 5.81 8.18
N ALA A 179 11.18 4.55 8.39
CA ALA A 179 11.74 4.10 9.66
C ALA A 179 13.09 4.78 9.96
N ASP A 180 13.93 4.93 8.94
CA ASP A 180 15.24 5.59 9.06
C ASP A 180 15.11 7.09 9.31
N ALA A 181 14.19 7.77 8.62
CA ALA A 181 13.95 9.20 8.78
C ALA A 181 13.58 9.60 10.22
N TYR A 182 12.92 8.70 10.96
CA TYR A 182 12.44 8.96 12.32
C TYR A 182 13.08 8.05 13.39
N ARG A 183 14.17 7.34 13.06
CA ARG A 183 14.76 6.30 13.91
C ARG A 183 15.08 6.78 15.33
N GLU A 184 15.82 7.88 15.45
CA GLU A 184 16.20 8.47 16.75
C GLU A 184 14.97 8.86 17.57
N GLN A 185 13.99 9.51 16.93
CA GLN A 185 12.76 9.93 17.58
C GLN A 185 11.98 8.71 18.10
N CYS A 186 11.78 7.69 17.26
CA CYS A 186 11.09 6.46 17.64
C CYS A 186 11.81 5.74 18.79
N SER A 187 13.13 5.61 18.72
CA SER A 187 13.94 4.95 19.76
C SER A 187 13.98 5.71 21.09
N SER A 188 13.82 7.04 21.06
CA SER A 188 13.80 7.87 22.27
C SER A 188 12.55 7.73 23.15
N LEU A 189 11.51 7.04 22.66
CA LEU A 189 10.23 6.86 23.38
C LEU A 189 10.26 5.77 24.47
N ALA A 190 11.41 5.13 24.69
CA ALA A 190 11.56 4.11 25.73
C ALA A 190 11.40 4.72 27.13
N HIS A 191 10.80 3.96 28.06
CA HIS A 191 10.66 4.38 29.44
C HIS A 191 12.05 4.51 30.11
N THR A 192 12.42 5.73 30.50
CA THR A 192 13.62 5.98 31.32
C THR A 192 13.42 5.40 32.72
N THR A 193 14.21 4.39 33.10
CA THR A 193 14.23 3.92 34.50
C THR A 193 15.11 4.85 35.34
N THR A 194 14.82 4.97 36.64
CA THR A 194 15.56 5.84 37.59
C THR A 194 17.07 5.60 37.63
N SER A 195 17.54 4.42 37.20
CA SER A 195 18.97 4.11 37.04
C SER A 195 19.66 4.88 35.89
N ASP A 196 18.89 5.43 34.95
CA ASP A 196 19.37 6.17 33.79
C ASP A 196 19.44 7.69 34.04
N GLU A 197 18.66 8.21 34.99
CA GLU A 197 18.83 9.58 35.51
C GLU A 197 20.17 9.75 36.24
N SER A 198 20.63 8.72 36.96
CA SER A 198 21.95 8.73 37.61
C SER A 198 23.12 8.72 36.60
N ARG A 199 22.87 8.30 35.35
CA ARG A 199 23.84 8.32 34.25
C ARG A 199 23.81 9.62 33.45
N ARG A 200 22.70 10.35 33.44
CA ARG A 200 22.58 11.65 32.76
C ARG A 200 23.38 12.78 33.42
N LEU A 201 23.81 12.64 34.69
CA LEU A 201 24.65 13.65 35.34
C LEU A 201 26.12 13.64 34.86
N ILE A 202 26.55 12.62 34.08
CA ILE A 202 27.92 12.53 33.54
C ILE A 202 27.90 12.39 32.01
N ILE A 203 27.11 13.18 31.30
CA ILE A 203 27.40 13.48 29.88
C ILE A 203 27.16 14.97 29.64
N VAL A 204 28.04 15.81 30.20
CA VAL A 204 28.27 17.16 29.68
C VAL A 204 29.28 17.04 28.54
N ARG A 205 28.83 17.35 27.32
CA ARG A 205 29.60 17.58 26.09
C ARG A 205 30.68 16.54 25.74
N ALA A 206 30.37 15.66 24.79
CA ALA A 206 31.36 15.18 23.84
C ALA A 206 30.98 15.69 22.44
N GLY A 207 31.68 16.73 22.00
CA GLY A 207 31.67 17.13 20.60
C GLY A 207 32.15 15.97 19.73
N ALA A 208 31.62 15.92 18.51
CA ALA A 208 32.04 15.00 17.47
C ALA A 208 33.57 14.89 17.39
N ASN A 209 34.08 13.66 17.49
CA ASN A 209 35.21 13.13 16.74
C ASN A 209 35.38 11.66 17.11
N VAL A 210 34.89 10.78 16.22
CA VAL A 210 35.18 9.34 16.27
C VAL A 210 36.67 9.16 16.01
N TRP A 211 37.39 8.64 17.01
CA TRP A 211 38.79 8.24 16.93
C TRP A 211 38.88 6.71 16.89
N CYS A 212 39.45 6.16 15.81
CA CYS A 212 39.82 4.75 15.70
C CYS A 212 41.29 4.57 16.16
N PRO A 213 41.61 3.56 17.00
CA PRO A 213 42.99 3.31 17.42
C PRO A 213 43.71 2.41 16.40
N GLY A 214 44.81 2.88 15.83
CA GLY A 214 45.70 2.02 15.04
C GLY A 214 46.54 2.65 13.93
N SER A 215 47.10 3.85 14.10
CA SER A 215 48.29 4.28 13.32
C SER A 215 48.92 5.53 13.94
N SER A 216 50.22 5.47 14.20
CA SER A 216 51.05 6.55 14.73
C SER A 216 51.05 7.79 13.82
N ARG A 217 50.79 8.97 14.39
CA ARG A 217 51.01 10.27 13.72
C ARG A 217 52.38 10.84 14.07
N PRO A 218 53.17 11.33 13.10
CA PRO A 218 54.25 12.27 13.38
C PRO A 218 53.68 13.70 13.53
N SER A 219 54.35 14.49 14.36
CA SER A 219 54.07 15.88 14.65
C SER A 219 54.39 16.80 13.46
N GLN A 220 53.57 17.84 13.24
CA GLN A 220 54.02 19.17 12.78
C GLN A 220 52.90 20.24 12.87
N ARG A 221 53.32 21.48 13.16
CA ARG A 221 52.54 22.69 13.49
C ARG A 221 51.82 23.31 12.27
N PRO A 222 50.82 24.20 12.48
CA PRO A 222 50.02 24.77 11.40
C PRO A 222 50.61 26.07 10.82
N SER A 223 50.54 26.25 9.50
CA SER A 223 50.64 27.56 8.83
C SER A 223 49.26 27.96 8.26
N ARG A 224 48.98 29.26 8.31
CA ARG A 224 47.71 29.89 7.93
C ARG A 224 47.63 30.08 6.41
N HIS A 225 46.48 29.76 5.81
CA HIS A 225 46.05 30.36 4.53
C HIS A 225 44.51 30.41 4.48
N THR A 226 43.97 31.62 4.28
CA THR A 226 42.57 31.92 3.98
C THR A 226 42.33 31.91 2.47
N PRO A 227 41.15 31.49 1.96
CA PRO A 227 40.72 31.82 0.61
C PRO A 227 39.61 32.89 0.56
N ASP A 228 39.64 33.61 -0.55
CA ASP A 228 38.97 34.82 -1.02
C ASP A 228 37.47 34.64 -1.38
N PRO A 229 36.56 35.58 -1.05
CA PRO A 229 35.16 35.55 -1.45
C PRO A 229 34.89 36.43 -2.67
N SER A 230 35.01 35.89 -3.89
CA SER A 230 34.68 36.65 -5.10
C SER A 230 34.30 35.82 -6.33
N LEU A 231 33.23 35.00 -6.26
CA LEU A 231 32.49 34.50 -7.44
C LEU A 231 30.99 34.33 -7.09
N LEU A 232 30.18 35.39 -7.15
CA LEU A 232 29.30 35.77 -8.28
C LEU A 232 28.28 34.68 -8.68
N THR A 233 27.04 34.74 -8.15
CA THR A 233 25.83 35.33 -8.77
C THR A 233 25.36 34.70 -10.10
N ARG A 234 24.13 34.18 -10.14
CA ARG A 234 23.04 34.60 -11.07
C ARG A 234 21.83 33.64 -11.04
N THR A 235 20.66 34.20 -10.69
CA THR A 235 19.32 33.75 -11.10
C THR A 235 19.05 34.13 -12.57
N PRO A 236 18.02 33.56 -13.20
CA PRO A 236 16.96 34.46 -13.67
C PRO A 236 15.52 33.97 -13.47
N SER A 237 14.67 34.98 -13.37
CA SER A 237 13.20 35.07 -13.38
C SER A 237 12.52 34.44 -14.61
N ASN A 238 11.27 34.03 -14.45
CA ASN A 238 10.27 34.22 -15.51
C ASN A 238 8.86 34.43 -14.95
N SER A 239 8.32 35.61 -15.25
CA SER A 239 6.95 36.05 -15.13
C SER A 239 6.22 35.70 -16.43
N PHE A 240 5.01 35.12 -16.35
CA PHE A 240 4.07 35.16 -17.47
C PHE A 240 2.63 35.25 -16.95
N MET A 241 2.01 36.38 -17.28
CA MET A 241 0.63 36.75 -16.99
C MET A 241 0.00 37.01 -18.36
N GLY A 242 -0.98 36.21 -18.77
CA GLY A 242 -1.66 36.34 -20.06
C GLY A 242 -3.15 36.10 -19.89
N ARG A 243 -3.92 37.19 -19.95
CA ARG A 243 -5.39 37.23 -19.91
C ARG A 243 -5.97 36.77 -21.25
N HIS A 244 -7.09 36.07 -21.22
CA HIS A 244 -8.13 36.18 -22.24
C HIS A 244 -9.52 36.12 -21.58
N ARG A 245 -10.33 37.15 -21.87
CA ARG A 245 -11.75 37.30 -21.52
C ARG A 245 -12.61 36.65 -22.61
N ASP A 246 -13.63 35.89 -22.18
CA ASP A 246 -15.10 35.94 -22.46
C ASP A 246 -15.61 36.26 -23.89
N PRO A 247 -16.87 35.92 -24.28
CA PRO A 247 -18.04 35.54 -23.44
C PRO A 247 -18.91 34.38 -23.97
N ASP A 248 -19.80 33.83 -23.13
CA ASP A 248 -21.26 33.88 -23.36
C ASP A 248 -22.03 33.15 -22.26
N SER A 249 -22.99 33.87 -21.71
CA SER A 249 -23.89 33.50 -20.61
C SER A 249 -25.34 33.51 -21.10
N SER A 250 -26.21 32.86 -20.30
CA SER A 250 -27.68 32.79 -20.38
C SER A 250 -28.23 31.85 -21.47
N ILE A 251 -28.79 30.68 -21.13
CA ILE A 251 -30.05 30.45 -20.40
C ILE A 251 -31.22 31.17 -21.08
N ASP A 252 -31.98 30.43 -21.89
CA ASP A 252 -33.45 30.44 -21.90
C ASP A 252 -33.97 29.56 -23.05
N ARG A 253 -34.56 28.39 -22.71
CA ARG A 253 -35.64 27.69 -23.43
C ARG A 253 -35.79 26.26 -22.88
N GLU A 254 -36.85 26.03 -22.11
CA GLU A 254 -37.83 24.93 -22.26
C GLU A 254 -38.60 24.72 -20.95
N CYS A 255 -39.83 25.22 -20.90
CA CYS A 255 -40.88 24.68 -20.05
C CYS A 255 -42.06 24.37 -20.96
N ALA A 256 -42.16 23.12 -21.41
CA ALA A 256 -43.35 22.56 -22.02
C ALA A 256 -43.57 21.14 -21.49
N GLY A 257 -44.62 21.03 -20.67
CA GLY A 257 -45.51 19.89 -20.43
C GLY A 257 -44.97 18.45 -20.42
N HIS A 258 -45.16 17.77 -19.29
CA HIS A 258 -46.07 16.63 -19.28
C HIS A 258 -46.49 16.25 -17.85
N GLU A 259 -47.76 16.50 -17.54
CA GLU A 259 -48.50 15.81 -16.49
C GLU A 259 -49.00 14.44 -17.00
N GLY A 260 -49.23 13.50 -16.07
CA GLY A 260 -49.91 12.22 -16.28
C GLY A 260 -48.96 11.04 -16.48
N LEU A 261 -49.06 9.89 -15.80
CA LEU A 261 -50.14 9.27 -15.04
C LEU A 261 -49.52 8.26 -14.05
N ARG A 262 -50.13 8.13 -12.86
CA ARG A 262 -50.10 6.90 -12.07
C ARG A 262 -51.34 6.07 -12.41
N ALA A 263 -51.15 4.79 -12.70
CA ALA A 263 -51.97 3.65 -12.30
C ALA A 263 -51.28 2.38 -12.79
#